data_AF-A0A183HVX3-F1
#
_entry.id   AF-A0A183HVX3-F1
#
_cell.length_a   1.000
_cell.length_b   1.000
_cell.length_c   1.000
_cell.angle_alpha   90.00
_cell.angle_beta   90.00
_cell.angle_gamma   90.00
#
_symmetry.space_group_name_H-M   'P 1'
#
loop_
_entity.id
_entity.type
_entity.pdbx_description
1 polymer ?
#
loop_
_entity_poly.entity_id
_entity_poly.type
_entity_poly.pdbx_seq_one_letter_code
_entity_poly.pdbx_strand_id
1 'polypeptide(L)'
;MLCSFKSFVRGYKDAKTKKLKYLEAIKLMVAENRESLEIDYEDLASENGEQNICYFLPEAPVQVLRYLDRAVTEVTLSLFPFFPRIAPEVKIRIRGLPVEEDIRMLRQLHLNMLIRTSGVVTVTTGLLISSN
;
A
#
# COMPACT_ATOMS: atom_id res chain seq x y z
N MET A 1 -1.18 -16.20 1.39
CA MET A 1 -1.18 -14.72 1.45
C MET A 1 -1.10 -14.08 0.06
N LEU A 2 -0.04 -14.29 -0.72
CA LEU A 2 0.13 -13.67 -2.06
C LEU A 2 -1.03 -13.94 -3.05
N CYS A 3 -1.48 -15.20 -3.19
CA CYS A 3 -2.55 -15.54 -4.16
C CYS A 3 -3.89 -14.89 -3.80
N SER A 4 -4.18 -14.82 -2.50
CA SER A 4 -5.42 -14.25 -1.96
C SER A 4 -5.47 -12.75 -2.22
N PHE A 5 -4.36 -12.05 -1.92
CA PHE A 5 -4.25 -10.62 -2.19
C PHE A 5 -4.32 -10.26 -3.68
N LYS A 6 -3.78 -11.08 -4.59
CA LYS A 6 -3.95 -10.86 -6.04
C LYS A 6 -5.42 -10.94 -6.46
N SER A 7 -6.17 -11.87 -5.88
CA SER A 7 -7.61 -11.99 -6.11
C SER A 7 -8.35 -10.78 -5.56
N PHE A 8 -7.95 -10.27 -4.39
CA PHE A 8 -8.47 -9.02 -3.84
C PHE A 8 -8.24 -7.84 -4.79
N VAL A 9 -7.01 -7.60 -5.24
CA VAL A 9 -6.69 -6.48 -6.16
C VAL A 9 -7.49 -6.55 -7.47
N ARG A 10 -7.74 -7.76 -7.98
CA ARG A 10 -8.50 -7.98 -9.22
C ARG A 10 -10.02 -7.89 -9.03
N GLY A 11 -10.52 -8.30 -7.87
CA GLY A 11 -11.94 -8.58 -7.63
C GLY A 11 -12.64 -7.64 -6.66
N TYR A 12 -11.90 -6.81 -5.91
CA TYR A 12 -12.49 -5.93 -4.92
C TYR A 12 -13.38 -4.88 -5.57
N LYS A 13 -14.62 -4.82 -5.10
CA LYS A 13 -15.63 -3.86 -5.53
C LYS A 13 -15.91 -2.90 -4.40
N ASP A 14 -15.86 -1.61 -4.71
CA ASP A 14 -16.25 -0.58 -3.76
C ASP A 14 -17.74 -0.71 -3.41
N ALA A 15 -18.07 -0.62 -2.13
CA ALA A 15 -19.42 -0.74 -1.61
C ALA A 15 -20.36 0.35 -2.17
N LYS A 16 -19.84 1.55 -2.46
CA LYS A 16 -20.65 2.69 -2.93
C LYS A 16 -20.90 2.63 -4.43
N THR A 17 -19.85 2.44 -5.21
CA THR A 17 -19.90 2.55 -6.67
C THR A 17 -20.07 1.21 -7.38
N LYS A 18 -19.88 0.08 -6.67
CA LYS A 18 -19.84 -1.30 -7.19
C LYS A 18 -18.79 -1.53 -8.28
N LYS A 19 -17.89 -0.56 -8.51
CA LYS A 19 -16.81 -0.63 -9.48
C LYS A 19 -15.57 -1.29 -8.89
N LEU A 20 -14.70 -1.78 -9.77
CA LEU A 20 -13.41 -2.37 -9.40
C LEU A 20 -12.40 -1.28 -9.03
N LYS A 21 -12.45 -0.82 -7.78
CA LYS A 21 -11.67 0.31 -7.26
C LYS A 21 -10.17 0.20 -7.55
N TYR A 22 -9.55 -0.93 -7.16
CA TYR A 22 -8.11 -1.11 -7.32
C TYR A 22 -7.67 -1.34 -8.76
N LEU A 23 -8.52 -1.96 -9.57
CA LEU A 23 -8.22 -2.18 -10.98
C LEU A 23 -8.28 -0.85 -11.76
N GLU A 24 -9.23 0.03 -11.44
CA GLU A 24 -9.28 1.39 -11.97
C GLU A 24 -8.09 2.24 -11.47
N ALA A 25 -7.73 2.12 -10.19
CA ALA A 25 -6.57 2.80 -9.62
C ALA A 25 -5.25 2.39 -10.31
N ILE A 26 -5.04 1.10 -10.60
CA ILE A 26 -3.87 0.63 -11.36
C ILE A 26 -3.86 1.22 -12.77
N LYS A 27 -5.00 1.26 -13.46
CA LYS A 27 -5.08 1.87 -14.80
C LYS A 27 -4.70 3.34 -14.78
N LEU A 28 -5.20 4.09 -13.78
CA LEU A 28 -4.88 5.51 -13.61
C LEU A 28 -3.38 5.70 -13.29
N MET A 29 -2.84 4.90 -12.38
CA MET A 29 -1.43 4.91 -12.01
C MET A 29 -0.53 4.71 -13.24
N VAL A 30 -0.82 3.72 -14.09
CA VAL A 30 -0.07 3.45 -15.32
C VAL A 30 -0.21 4.60 -16.33
N ALA A 31 -1.41 5.16 -16.49
CA ALA A 31 -1.66 6.28 -17.40
C ALA A 31 -0.88 7.55 -16.98
N GLU A 32 -0.67 7.76 -15.69
CA GLU A 32 0.07 8.88 -15.13
C GLU A 32 1.57 8.58 -14.92
N ASN A 33 2.07 7.42 -15.35
CA ASN A 33 3.44 6.95 -15.13
C ASN A 33 3.88 6.98 -13.65
N ARG A 34 2.93 6.73 -12.74
CA ARG A 34 3.21 6.63 -11.30
C ARG A 34 3.62 5.20 -10.95
N GLU A 35 4.40 5.07 -9.89
CA GLU A 35 4.82 3.78 -9.34
C GLU A 35 4.18 3.46 -7.98
N SER A 36 3.30 4.33 -7.47
CA SER A 36 2.67 4.18 -6.16
C SER A 36 1.18 3.87 -6.27
N LEU A 37 0.75 2.80 -5.59
CA LEU A 37 -0.66 2.44 -5.46
C LEU A 37 -1.12 2.61 -4.00
N GLU A 38 -2.20 3.37 -3.80
CA GLU A 38 -2.81 3.54 -2.48
C GLU A 38 -3.85 2.45 -2.20
N ILE A 39 -3.81 1.90 -0.99
CA ILE A 39 -4.74 0.89 -0.49
C ILE A 39 -5.29 1.33 0.85
N ASP A 40 -6.62 1.37 0.94
CA ASP A 40 -7.31 1.72 2.18
C ASP A 40 -7.34 0.51 3.12
N TYR A 41 -6.97 0.73 4.38
CA TYR A 41 -6.95 -0.31 5.40
C TYR A 41 -8.37 -0.86 5.67
N GLU A 42 -9.39 0.00 5.60
CA GLU A 42 -10.79 -0.40 5.75
C GLU A 42 -11.23 -1.42 4.68
N ASP A 43 -10.75 -1.27 3.45
CA ASP A 43 -11.05 -2.18 2.35
C ASP A 43 -10.40 -3.56 2.58
N LEU A 44 -9.17 -3.55 3.10
CA LEU A 44 -8.46 -4.78 3.48
C LEU A 44 -9.13 -5.49 4.66
N ALA A 45 -9.68 -4.73 5.62
CA ALA A 45 -10.38 -5.26 6.78
C ALA A 45 -11.81 -5.70 6.49
N SER A 46 -12.36 -5.33 5.33
CA SER A 46 -13.71 -5.70 4.88
C SER A 46 -13.90 -7.22 4.76
N GLU A 47 -15.15 -7.68 4.74
CA GLU A 47 -15.51 -9.09 4.59
C GLU A 47 -14.99 -9.72 3.28
N ASN A 48 -14.90 -8.90 2.21
CA ASN A 48 -14.33 -9.29 0.92
C ASN A 48 -12.81 -8.99 0.82
N GLY A 49 -12.21 -8.60 1.94
CA GLY A 49 -10.81 -8.22 2.07
C GLY A 49 -9.90 -9.36 2.49
N GLU A 50 -8.74 -9.00 3.03
CA GLU A 50 -7.70 -9.92 3.48
C GLU A 50 -7.39 -9.64 4.96
N GLN A 51 -8.29 -10.05 5.85
CA GLN A 51 -8.16 -9.81 7.29
C GLN A 51 -6.83 -10.31 7.88
N ASN A 52 -6.30 -11.41 7.33
CA ASN A 52 -4.98 -11.92 7.72
C ASN A 52 -3.88 -10.88 7.49
N ILE A 53 -3.92 -10.16 6.36
CA ILE A 53 -2.94 -9.12 6.05
C ILE A 53 -3.09 -7.97 7.05
N CYS A 54 -4.31 -7.54 7.37
CA CYS A 54 -4.55 -6.53 8.40
C CYS A 54 -3.96 -6.93 9.76
N TYR A 55 -4.05 -8.19 10.14
CA TYR A 55 -3.48 -8.67 11.40
C TYR A 55 -1.94 -8.64 11.41
N PHE A 56 -1.28 -9.05 10.31
CA PHE A 56 0.18 -9.11 10.24
C PHE A 56 0.85 -7.78 9.89
N LEU A 57 0.12 -6.86 9.25
CA LEU A 57 0.67 -5.60 8.75
C LEU A 57 1.26 -4.71 9.87
N PRO A 58 0.62 -4.52 11.05
CA PRO A 58 1.19 -3.75 12.15
C PRO A 58 2.46 -4.38 12.75
N GLU A 59 2.48 -5.70 12.86
CA GLU A 59 3.54 -6.48 13.53
C GLU A 59 4.82 -6.61 12.66
N ALA A 60 4.66 -6.78 11.34
CA ALA A 60 5.77 -7.01 10.43
C ALA A 60 5.62 -6.22 9.11
N PRO A 61 5.52 -4.88 9.16
CA PRO A 61 5.22 -4.06 7.99
C PRO A 61 6.21 -4.23 6.85
N VAL A 62 7.51 -4.31 7.15
CA VAL A 62 8.56 -4.44 6.13
C VAL A 62 8.38 -5.71 5.30
N GLN A 63 8.05 -6.81 5.96
CA GLN A 63 7.89 -8.11 5.29
C GLN A 63 6.57 -8.13 4.52
N VAL A 64 5.48 -7.70 5.16
CA VAL A 64 4.14 -7.68 4.56
C VAL A 64 4.13 -6.76 3.33
N LEU A 65 4.59 -5.51 3.44
CA LEU A 65 4.63 -4.57 2.33
C LEU A 65 5.44 -5.11 1.14
N ARG A 66 6.57 -5.77 1.38
CA ARG A 66 7.36 -6.39 0.32
C ARG A 66 6.59 -7.48 -0.44
N TYR A 67 5.79 -8.28 0.27
CA TYR A 67 4.92 -9.27 -0.38
C TYR A 67 3.80 -8.60 -1.19
N LEU A 68 3.22 -7.52 -0.65
CA LEU A 68 2.16 -6.78 -1.33
C LEU A 68 2.69 -6.11 -2.61
N ASP A 69 3.83 -5.42 -2.54
CA ASP A 69 4.50 -4.76 -3.67
C ASP A 69 4.68 -5.74 -4.84
N ARG A 70 5.22 -6.93 -4.54
CA ARG A 70 5.40 -7.99 -5.53
C ARG A 70 4.08 -8.46 -6.13
N ALA A 71 3.04 -8.65 -5.31
CA ALA A 71 1.74 -9.11 -5.80
C ALA A 71 1.07 -8.09 -6.73
N VAL A 72 1.08 -6.80 -6.38
CA VAL A 72 0.53 -5.74 -7.23
C VAL A 72 1.36 -5.58 -8.49
N THR A 73 2.69 -5.69 -8.41
CA THR A 73 3.56 -5.66 -9.58
C THR A 73 3.18 -6.78 -10.54
N GLU A 74 3.06 -8.02 -10.07
CA GLU A 74 2.66 -9.16 -10.92
C GLU A 74 1.26 -8.96 -11.55
N VAL A 75 0.30 -8.38 -10.81
CA VAL A 75 -1.03 -8.04 -11.36
C VAL A 75 -0.93 -6.93 -12.41
N THR A 76 -0.13 -5.91 -12.16
CA THR A 76 0.08 -4.77 -13.08
C THR A 76 0.73 -5.26 -14.38
N LEU A 77 1.74 -6.11 -14.29
CA LEU A 77 2.40 -6.72 -15.45
C LEU A 77 1.46 -7.62 -16.25
N SER A 78 0.53 -8.30 -15.59
CA SER A 78 -0.49 -9.11 -16.29
C SER A 78 -1.48 -8.28 -17.11
N LEU A 79 -1.70 -7.02 -16.73
CA LEU A 79 -2.56 -6.08 -17.45
C LEU A 79 -1.77 -5.25 -18.48
N PHE A 80 -0.53 -4.86 -18.12
CA PHE A 80 0.32 -3.94 -18.84
C PHE A 80 1.76 -4.50 -18.92
N PRO A 81 2.07 -5.34 -19.92
CA PRO A 81 3.38 -5.99 -20.01
C PRO A 81 4.55 -5.02 -20.25
N PHE A 82 4.27 -3.81 -20.74
CA PHE A 82 5.28 -2.78 -21.00
C PHE A 82 5.58 -1.87 -19.79
N PHE A 83 4.88 -2.04 -18.67
CA PHE A 83 5.10 -1.24 -17.45
C PHE A 83 6.54 -1.21 -16.92
N PRO A 84 7.36 -2.28 -17.00
CA PRO A 84 8.76 -2.27 -16.53
C PRO A 84 9.65 -1.22 -17.19
N ARG A 85 9.23 -0.65 -18.32
CA ARG A 85 9.96 0.45 -18.99
C ARG A 85 9.84 1.78 -18.26
N ILE A 86 8.81 1.94 -17.43
CA ILE A 86 8.52 3.16 -16.67
C ILE A 86 9.10 3.03 -15.27
N ALA A 87 8.71 1.97 -14.56
CA ALA A 87 9.15 1.68 -13.20
C ALA A 87 9.35 0.17 -13.01
N PRO A 88 10.40 -0.24 -12.28
CA PRO A 88 10.71 -1.66 -12.09
C PRO A 88 9.72 -2.38 -11.16
N GLU A 89 9.12 -1.67 -10.20
CA GLU A 89 8.23 -2.24 -9.18
C GLU A 89 7.16 -1.23 -8.77
N VAL A 90 5.97 -1.70 -8.43
CA VAL A 90 4.90 -0.87 -7.85
C VAL A 90 5.00 -0.90 -6.33
N LYS A 91 5.00 0.29 -5.70
CA LYS A 91 5.05 0.47 -4.25
C LYS A 91 3.67 0.74 -3.67
N ILE A 92 3.30 -0.03 -2.65
CA ILE A 92 2.01 0.13 -1.99
C ILE A 92 2.12 1.12 -0.84
N ARG A 93 1.10 1.96 -0.75
CA ARG A 93 0.90 2.92 0.34
C ARG A 93 -0.40 2.57 1.06
N ILE A 94 -0.31 2.33 2.36
CA ILE A 94 -1.49 2.03 3.17
C ILE A 94 -2.06 3.35 3.69
N ARG A 95 -3.36 3.54 3.49
CA ARG A 95 -4.12 4.69 3.95
C ARG A 95 -5.13 4.29 5.02
N GLY A 96 -5.36 5.19 5.98
CA GLY A 96 -6.46 5.03 6.94
C GLY A 96 -6.26 3.94 7.98
N LEU A 97 -5.06 3.78 8.55
CA LEU A 97 -4.88 2.90 9.71
C LEU A 97 -5.86 3.32 10.83
N PRO A 98 -6.58 2.38 11.45
CA PRO A 98 -7.61 2.71 12.43
C PRO A 98 -7.03 3.38 13.68
N VAL A 99 -5.81 3.01 14.07
CA VAL A 99 -5.11 3.56 15.23
C VAL A 99 -4.28 4.76 14.80
N GLU A 100 -4.43 5.87 15.53
CA GLU A 100 -3.56 7.04 15.46
C GLU A 100 -2.86 7.20 16.80
N GLU A 101 -1.53 7.30 16.77
CA GLU A 101 -0.72 7.51 17.95
C GLU A 101 -0.29 8.98 18.04
N ASP A 102 -0.30 9.55 19.25
CA ASP A 102 0.37 10.83 19.51
C ASP A 102 1.89 10.60 19.48
N ILE A 103 2.63 11.46 18.78
CA ILE A 103 4.09 11.38 18.69
C ILE A 103 4.78 11.32 20.06
N ARG A 104 4.15 11.91 21.09
CA ARG A 104 4.65 11.91 22.48
C ARG A 104 4.47 10.57 23.19
N MET A 105 3.63 9.67 22.67
CA MET A 105 3.33 8.36 23.27
C MET A 105 4.21 7.22 22.73
N LEU A 106 5.02 7.50 21.71
CA LEU A 106 5.92 6.52 21.10
C LEU A 106 6.99 6.05 22.08
N ARG A 107 6.91 4.77 22.45
CA ARG A 107 7.83 4.04 23.34
C ARG A 107 8.48 2.84 22.63
N GLN A 108 9.42 2.17 23.31
CA GLN A 108 10.13 0.97 22.83
C GLN A 108 9.23 -0.12 22.25
N LEU A 109 7.99 -0.25 22.74
CA LEU A 109 7.02 -1.21 22.22
C LEU A 109 6.72 -1.01 20.72
N HIS A 110 6.82 0.22 20.20
CA HIS A 110 6.53 0.54 18.79
C HIS A 110 7.70 0.29 17.83
N LEU A 111 8.80 -0.30 18.30
CA LEU A 111 9.94 -0.60 17.44
C LEU A 111 9.56 -1.60 16.34
N ASN A 112 9.93 -1.27 15.11
CA ASN A 112 9.66 -2.06 13.90
C ASN A 112 8.17 -2.27 13.56
N MET A 113 7.26 -1.59 14.27
CA MET A 113 5.82 -1.66 13.99
C MET A 113 5.38 -0.57 13.01
N LEU A 114 4.24 -0.78 12.36
CA LEU A 114 3.61 0.25 11.54
C LEU A 114 2.85 1.23 12.44
N ILE A 115 3.14 2.53 12.31
CA ILE A 115 2.46 3.58 13.09
C ILE A 115 1.84 4.62 12.16
N ARG A 116 0.72 5.21 12.62
CA ARG A 116 0.13 6.42 12.04
C ARG A 116 0.16 7.51 13.10
N THR A 117 0.77 8.64 12.79
CA THR A 117 0.88 9.81 13.67
C THR A 117 0.52 11.05 12.87
N SER A 118 0.14 12.13 13.56
CA SER A 118 -0.07 13.45 12.96
C SER A 118 0.78 14.51 13.66
N GLY A 119 1.14 15.55 12.91
CA GLY A 119 2.01 16.62 13.41
C GLY A 119 2.29 17.69 12.35
N VAL A 120 2.98 18.75 12.78
CA VAL A 120 3.40 19.85 11.91
C VAL A 120 4.88 19.68 11.56
N VAL A 121 5.21 19.77 10.28
CA VAL A 121 6.61 19.75 9.82
C VAL A 121 7.19 21.15 9.98
N THR A 122 8.23 21.30 10.81
CA THR A 122 8.87 22.59 11.11
C THR A 122 10.15 22.82 10.32
N VAL A 123 10.91 21.76 10.02
CA VAL A 123 12.18 21.81 9.28
C VAL A 123 12.30 20.59 8.39
N THR A 124 12.74 20.78 7.16
CA THR A 124 13.14 19.70 6.24
C THR A 124 14.54 19.99 5.71
N THR A 125 15.33 18.94 5.50
CA THR A 125 16.58 19.06 4.75
C THR A 125 16.29 19.09 3.25
N GLY A 126 17.17 19.72 2.46
CA GLY A 126 17.08 19.67 1.00
C GLY A 126 17.16 18.25 0.44
N LEU A 127 16.70 18.06 -0.80
CA LEU A 127 16.77 16.78 -1.49
C LEU A 127 18.23 16.38 -1.70
N LEU A 128 18.67 15.32 -1.01
CA LEU A 128 19.96 14.69 -1.24
C LEU A 128 19.80 13.64 -2.32
N ILE A 129 20.44 13.85 -3.45
CA ILE A 129 20.47 12.88 -4.55
C ILE A 129 21.61 11.89 -4.24
N SER A 130 21.25 10.68 -3.81
CA SER A 130 22.19 9.57 -3.75
C SER A 130 22.39 9.05 -5.17
N SER A 131 23.48 9.45 -5.82
CA SER A 131 23.94 8.81 -7.06
C SER A 131 24.38 7.38 -6.75
N ASN A 132 23.58 6.40 -7.16
CA ASN A 132 23.98 4.99 -7.22
C ASN A 132 24.05 4.58 -8.68
#